data_AF-A0A8T3ZPW5-F1
#
_entry.id   AF-A0A8T3ZPW5-F1
#
_cell.length_a   1.000
_cell.length_b   1.000
_cell.length_c   1.000
_cell.angle_alpha   90.00
_cell.angle_beta   90.00
_cell.angle_gamma   90.00
#
_symmetry.space_group_name_H-M   'P 1'
#
loop_
_entity.id
_entity.type
_entity.pdbx_description
1 polymer ?
#
loop_
_entity_poly.entity_id
_entity_poly.type
_entity_poly.pdbx_seq_one_letter_code
_entity_poly.pdbx_strand_id
1 'polypeptide(L)'
;MEETKQNTETAKQTDQPHVFYVRNEPIMPAALDVFMLINKHGRGLLKAKGNTIPSAVAIANIIVEKMLHNVASIERITLDSENTDAFGKRMLSTIEISIIKN
;
A
#
# COMPACT_ATOMS: atom_id res chain seq x y z
N MET A 1 -18.60 -6.69 46.38
CA MET A 1 -19.65 -5.95 45.66
C MET A 1 -19.10 -4.54 45.47
N GLU A 2 -18.83 -4.03 44.29
CA GLU A 2 -19.32 -4.37 42.95
C GLU A 2 -18.17 -4.40 41.93
N GLU A 3 -18.22 -5.37 41.04
CA GLU A 3 -17.44 -5.40 39.80
C GLU A 3 -18.04 -4.37 38.84
N THR A 4 -17.23 -3.57 38.14
CA THR A 4 -17.72 -2.91 36.92
C THR A 4 -16.64 -2.83 35.85
N LYS A 5 -16.57 -3.95 35.12
CA LYS A 5 -16.59 -4.07 33.65
C LYS A 5 -15.63 -3.19 32.85
N GLN A 6 -14.58 -3.85 32.37
CA GLN A 6 -13.82 -3.50 31.17
C GLN A 6 -14.78 -3.27 30.00
N ASN A 7 -14.76 -2.07 29.42
CA ASN A 7 -15.37 -1.81 28.12
C ASN A 7 -14.29 -1.96 27.04
N THR A 8 -14.26 -3.15 26.43
CA THR A 8 -13.55 -3.42 25.18
C THR A 8 -14.26 -2.66 24.06
N GLU A 9 -13.76 -1.47 23.76
CA GLU A 9 -14.12 -0.77 22.52
C GLU A 9 -13.40 -1.46 21.36
N THR A 10 -14.06 -2.47 20.80
CA THR A 10 -13.69 -3.04 19.50
C THR A 10 -13.89 -1.94 18.46
N ALA A 11 -12.83 -1.19 18.18
CA ALA A 11 -12.78 -0.23 17.10
C ALA A 11 -13.14 -0.97 15.81
N LYS A 12 -14.30 -0.66 15.24
CA LYS A 12 -14.69 -1.09 13.90
C LYS A 12 -13.58 -0.61 12.96
N GLN A 13 -12.74 -1.52 12.48
CA GLN A 13 -11.73 -1.24 11.47
C GLN A 13 -12.47 -0.72 10.25
N THR A 14 -12.37 0.58 10.02
CA THR A 14 -12.75 1.20 8.75
C THR A 14 -12.00 0.48 7.65
N ASP A 15 -12.76 -0.07 6.70
CA ASP A 15 -12.34 -0.79 5.50
C ASP A 15 -11.61 0.11 4.48
N GLN A 16 -10.77 1.03 4.97
CA GLN A 16 -9.95 1.93 4.17
C GLN A 16 -8.60 1.26 3.90
N PRO A 17 -8.11 1.27 2.65
CA PRO A 17 -6.87 0.59 2.32
C PRO A 17 -5.73 1.37 2.95
N HIS A 18 -4.85 0.66 3.66
CA HIS A 18 -3.65 1.27 4.20
C HIS A 18 -2.73 1.65 3.04
N VAL A 19 -2.56 2.96 2.84
CA VAL A 19 -1.86 3.50 1.68
C VAL A 19 -0.37 3.66 1.97
N PHE A 20 0.47 3.15 1.07
CA PHE A 20 1.91 3.38 1.05
C PHE A 20 2.27 4.21 -0.19
N TYR A 21 2.86 5.39 0.02
CA TYR A 21 3.29 6.27 -1.08
C TYR A 21 4.74 5.98 -1.44
N VAL A 22 4.96 5.39 -2.62
CA VAL A 22 6.30 5.05 -3.09
C VAL A 22 7.06 6.31 -3.48
N ARG A 23 8.24 6.48 -2.89
CA ARG A 23 9.14 7.60 -3.14
C ARG A 23 10.44 7.10 -3.77
N ASN A 24 11.44 7.98 -3.86
CA ASN A 24 12.76 7.65 -4.40
C ASN A 24 13.70 7.03 -3.35
N GLU A 25 13.15 6.23 -2.45
CA GLU A 25 13.89 5.53 -1.40
C GLU A 25 14.36 4.14 -1.89
N PRO A 26 15.37 3.54 -1.25
CA PRO A 26 15.83 2.20 -1.62
C PRO A 26 14.69 1.18 -1.54
N ILE A 27 14.61 0.30 -2.54
CA ILE A 27 13.48 -0.63 -2.73
C ILE A 27 13.31 -1.59 -1.54
N MET A 28 14.41 -2.11 -0.98
CA MET A 28 14.33 -3.16 0.06
C MET A 28 13.76 -2.66 1.40
N PRO A 29 14.19 -1.50 1.95
CA PRO A 29 13.51 -0.87 3.08
C PRO A 29 12.03 -0.60 2.83
N ALA A 30 11.67 -0.02 1.68
CA ALA A 30 10.27 0.23 1.33
C ALA A 30 9.45 -1.06 1.27
N ALA A 31 10.03 -2.14 0.74
CA ALA A 31 9.40 -3.46 0.73
C ALA A 31 9.20 -4.01 2.15
N LEU A 32 10.13 -3.78 3.08
CA LEU A 32 9.94 -4.19 4.47
C LEU A 32 8.79 -3.41 5.14
N ASP A 33 8.67 -2.11 4.85
CA ASP A 33 7.58 -1.28 5.37
C ASP A 33 6.21 -1.73 4.83
N VAL A 34 6.14 -2.00 3.52
CA VAL A 34 4.93 -2.54 2.88
C VAL A 34 4.59 -3.93 3.42
N PHE A 35 5.59 -4.77 3.68
CA PHE A 35 5.39 -6.07 4.32
C PHE A 35 4.75 -5.92 5.70
N MET A 36 5.28 -5.03 6.55
CA MET A 36 4.72 -4.78 7.89
C MET A 36 3.28 -4.27 7.81
N LEU A 37 3.00 -3.39 6.84
CA LEU A 37 1.66 -2.86 6.57
C LEU A 37 0.66 -3.97 6.23
N ILE A 38 0.98 -4.79 5.21
CA ILE A 38 0.09 -5.87 4.75
C ILE A 38 -0.03 -6.95 5.82
N ASN A 39 1.06 -7.30 6.51
CA ASN A 39 1.00 -8.34 7.53
C ASN A 39 0.14 -7.93 8.74
N LYS A 40 0.14 -6.64 9.10
CA LYS A 40 -0.68 -6.10 10.19
C LYS A 40 -2.15 -5.95 9.80
N HIS A 41 -2.43 -5.56 8.57
CA HIS A 41 -3.77 -5.12 8.16
C HIS A 41 -4.48 -6.04 7.16
N GLY A 42 -3.79 -7.07 6.66
CA GLY A 42 -4.31 -8.00 5.65
C GLY A 42 -4.43 -7.40 4.24
N ARG A 43 -4.14 -6.11 4.07
CA ARG A 43 -4.19 -5.43 2.76
C ARG A 43 -3.31 -4.19 2.74
N GLY A 44 -2.87 -3.80 1.55
CA GLY A 44 -2.09 -2.59 1.33
C GLY A 44 -2.33 -2.01 -0.06
N LEU A 45 -2.25 -0.68 -0.18
CA LEU A 45 -2.38 0.03 -1.45
C LEU A 45 -1.11 0.84 -1.71
N LEU A 46 -0.34 0.45 -2.71
CA LEU A 46 0.85 1.18 -3.13
C LEU A 46 0.43 2.25 -4.13
N LYS A 47 0.81 3.50 -3.91
CA LYS A 47 0.60 4.61 -4.84
C LYS A 47 1.94 5.19 -5.28
N ALA A 48 2.10 5.38 -6.58
CA ALA A 48 3.32 5.97 -7.14
C ALA A 48 3.03 6.83 -8.36
N LYS A 49 3.98 7.68 -8.72
CA LYS A 49 3.84 8.61 -9.84
C LYS A 49 5.13 8.88 -10.59
N GLY A 50 4.99 9.10 -11.89
CA GLY A 50 6.11 9.34 -12.81
C GLY A 50 7.23 8.32 -12.62
N ASN A 51 8.43 8.80 -12.33
CA ASN A 51 9.64 7.98 -12.25
C ASN A 51 9.66 6.98 -11.08
N THR A 52 8.72 7.06 -10.13
CA THR A 52 8.62 6.11 -9.01
C THR A 52 7.73 4.90 -9.32
N ILE A 53 7.05 4.89 -10.48
CA ILE A 53 6.19 3.77 -10.91
C ILE A 53 6.97 2.44 -10.98
N PRO A 54 8.17 2.35 -11.60
CA PRO A 54 8.93 1.11 -11.62
C PRO A 54 9.29 0.60 -10.22
N SER A 55 9.59 1.50 -9.28
CA SER A 55 9.86 1.13 -7.88
C SER A 55 8.63 0.52 -7.22
N ALA A 56 7.43 1.03 -7.48
CA ALA A 56 6.19 0.47 -6.93
C ALA A 56 5.92 -0.95 -7.45
N VAL A 57 6.17 -1.19 -8.73
CA VAL A 57 6.06 -2.52 -9.34
C VAL A 57 7.10 -3.47 -8.74
N ALA A 58 8.34 -3.01 -8.57
CA ALA A 58 9.40 -3.80 -7.95
C ALA A 58 9.05 -4.19 -6.51
N ILE A 59 8.56 -3.25 -5.70
CA ILE A 59 8.12 -3.51 -4.33
C ILE A 59 6.97 -4.51 -4.32
N ALA A 60 5.93 -4.30 -5.13
CA ALA A 60 4.79 -5.22 -5.20
C ALA A 60 5.23 -6.65 -5.56
N ASN A 61 6.13 -6.80 -6.53
CA ASN A 61 6.68 -8.09 -6.92
C ASN A 61 7.51 -8.72 -5.79
N ILE A 62 8.37 -7.96 -5.10
CA ILE A 62 9.14 -8.48 -3.96
C ILE A 62 8.19 -8.99 -2.86
N ILE A 63 7.11 -8.26 -2.60
CA ILE A 63 6.11 -8.67 -1.60
C ILE A 63 5.46 -9.99 -2.00
N VAL A 64 4.84 -10.06 -3.18
CA VAL A 64 4.03 -11.22 -3.58
C VAL A 64 4.89 -12.43 -3.96
N GLU A 65 6.06 -12.22 -4.58
CA GLU A 65 6.91 -13.31 -5.07
C GLU A 65 7.97 -13.77 -4.07
N LYS A 66 8.32 -12.96 -3.06
CA LYS A 66 9.41 -13.26 -2.11
C LYS A 66 8.97 -13.24 -0.65
N MET A 67 8.44 -12.12 -0.15
CA MET A 67 8.22 -11.95 1.30
C MET A 67 6.92 -12.59 1.81
N LEU A 68 5.85 -12.54 1.02
CA LEU A 68 4.52 -13.11 1.31
C LEU A 68 4.11 -14.11 0.22
N HIS A 69 5.08 -14.88 -0.27
CA HIS A 69 4.86 -15.89 -1.30
C HIS A 69 3.75 -16.87 -0.90
N ASN A 70 2.77 -17.09 -1.79
CA ASN A 70 1.55 -17.88 -1.58
C ASN A 70 0.61 -17.38 -0.46
N VAL A 71 0.94 -16.29 0.23
CA VAL A 71 0.17 -15.72 1.34
C VAL A 71 -0.51 -14.41 0.94
N ALA A 72 0.01 -13.71 -0.06
CA ALA A 72 -0.60 -12.50 -0.61
C ALA A 72 -0.72 -12.58 -2.13
N SER A 73 -1.63 -11.79 -2.69
CA SER A 73 -1.86 -11.66 -4.13
C SER A 73 -2.11 -10.21 -4.53
N ILE A 74 -1.82 -9.87 -5.79
CA ILE A 74 -2.23 -8.57 -6.35
C ILE A 74 -3.72 -8.67 -6.68
N GLU A 75 -4.53 -7.85 -6.02
CA GLU A 75 -5.97 -7.78 -6.24
C GLU A 75 -6.31 -6.93 -7.47
N ARG A 76 -5.69 -5.75 -7.57
CA ARG A 76 -6.00 -4.77 -8.61
C ARG A 76 -4.81 -3.87 -8.89
N ILE A 77 -4.61 -3.54 -10.17
CA ILE A 77 -3.70 -2.48 -10.62
C ILE A 77 -4.53 -1.43 -11.37
N THR A 78 -4.32 -0.15 -11.06
CA THR A 78 -4.97 0.96 -11.76
C THR A 78 -3.92 1.95 -12.22
N LEU A 79 -3.98 2.33 -13.48
CA LEU A 79 -3.09 3.31 -14.10
C LEU A 79 -3.93 4.52 -14.50
N ASP A 80 -3.46 5.72 -14.18
CA ASP A 80 -4.13 6.97 -14.50
C ASP A 80 -3.09 8.09 -14.70
N SER A 81 -3.53 9.35 -14.75
CA SER A 81 -2.67 10.52 -14.78
C SER A 81 -3.24 11.66 -13.95
N GLU A 82 -2.39 12.38 -13.24
CA GLU A 82 -2.74 13.61 -12.53
C GLU A 82 -2.24 14.84 -13.29
N ASN A 83 -3.04 15.91 -13.29
CA ASN A 83 -2.59 17.22 -13.77
C ASN A 83 -1.72 17.87 -12.69
N THR A 84 -0.51 18.27 -13.08
CA THR A 84 0.34 19.06 -12.19
C THR A 84 0.10 20.54 -12.43
N ASP A 85 -0.27 21.28 -11.39
CA ASP A 85 -0.57 22.72 -11.45
C ASP A 85 0.69 23.61 -11.61
N ALA A 86 1.87 23.02 -11.68
CA ALA A 86 3.14 23.74 -11.81
C ALA A 86 3.40 24.13 -13.27
N PHE A 87 3.34 25.44 -13.57
CA PHE A 87 3.79 26.12 -14.79
C PHE A 87 4.04 25.22 -16.02
N GLY A 88 2.96 24.93 -16.74
CA GLY A 88 2.93 24.04 -17.90
C GLY A 88 2.22 22.75 -17.55
N LYS A 89 0.98 22.59 -18.02
CA LYS A 89 0.13 21.41 -17.78
C LYS A 89 0.84 20.14 -18.22
N ARG A 90 1.58 19.51 -17.31
CA ARG A 90 2.24 18.24 -17.56
C ARG A 90 1.41 17.17 -16.89
N MET A 91 0.84 16.30 -17.71
CA MET A 91 0.18 15.08 -17.23
C MET A 91 1.26 14.18 -16.62
N LEU A 92 1.07 13.80 -15.37
CA LEU A 92 1.98 12.91 -14.66
C LEU A 92 1.27 11.58 -14.43
N SER A 93 1.78 10.51 -15.01
CA SER A 93 1.20 9.17 -14.84
C SER A 93 1.24 8.75 -13.37
N THR A 94 0.18 8.10 -12.91
CA THR A 94 0.01 7.57 -11.56
C THR A 94 -0.33 6.09 -11.64
N ILE A 95 0.13 5.30 -10.67
CA ILE A 95 -0.24 3.89 -10.51
C ILE A 95 -0.73 3.64 -9.09
N GLU A 96 -1.75 2.79 -8.96
CA GLU A 96 -2.21 2.22 -7.71
C GLU A 96 -2.16 0.68 -7.79
N ILE A 97 -1.54 0.02 -6.82
CA ILE A 97 -1.43 -1.44 -6.74
C ILE A 97 -2.03 -1.90 -5.41
N SER A 98 -3.16 -2.60 -5.47
CA SER A 98 -3.82 -3.22 -4.31
C SER A 98 -3.25 -4.63 -4.11
N ILE A 99 -2.78 -4.91 -2.90
CA ILE A 99 -2.28 -6.22 -2.48
C ILE A 99 -3.13 -6.68 -1.29
N ILE A 100 -3.64 -7.90 -1.37
CA ILE A 100 -4.44 -8.53 -0.32
C ILE A 100 -3.74 -9.79 0.19
N LYS A 101 -3.83 -10.03 1.50
CA LYS A 101 -3.42 -11.28 2.15
C LYS A 101 -4.57 -12.28 2.03
N ASN A 102 -4.27 -13.46 1.50
CA ASN A 102 -5.23 -14.55 1.27
C ASN A 102 -5.62 -15.26 2.57
#